data_AF-A0A0F9GN73-F1
#
_entry.id   AF-A0A0F9GN73-F1
#
_cell.length_a   1.000
_cell.length_b   1.000
_cell.length_c   1.000
_cell.angle_alpha   90.00
_cell.angle_beta   90.00
_cell.angle_gamma   90.00
#
_symmetry.space_group_name_H-M   'P 1'
#
loop_
_entity.id
_entity.type
_entity.pdbx_description
1 polymer ?
#
loop_
_entity_poly.entity_id
_entity_poly.type
_entity_poly.pdbx_seq_one_letter_code
_entity_poly.pdbx_strand_id
1 'polypeptide(L)'
;MMKWESVELRGYSYYSERGYRILVPLVDVSGYDFVAEKDGTFIRVNVKRAGLKSKDNPNSWSIARASGSFKVGKDVVNIDVYLA
;
A
#
# COMPACT_ATOMS: atom_id res chain seq x y z
N MET A 1 -9.08 -11.16 14.03
CA MET A 1 -7.91 -10.73 13.24
C MET A 1 -8.42 -10.37 11.84
N MET A 2 -8.17 -9.16 11.35
CA MET A 2 -8.60 -8.75 10.00
C MET A 2 -7.79 -9.53 8.96
N LYS A 3 -8.48 -10.09 7.97
CA LYS A 3 -7.88 -10.82 6.84
C LYS A 3 -7.09 -9.86 5.95
N TRP A 4 -5.98 -10.30 5.36
CA TRP A 4 -5.10 -9.44 4.54
C TRP A 4 -5.82 -8.93 3.29
N GLU A 5 -6.73 -9.75 2.75
CA GLU A 5 -7.63 -9.43 1.65
C GLU A 5 -8.49 -8.18 1.98
N SER A 6 -8.87 -7.99 3.24
CA SER A 6 -9.62 -6.81 3.69
C SER A 6 -8.77 -5.55 3.77
N VAL A 7 -7.44 -5.68 3.86
CA VAL A 7 -6.51 -4.55 3.87
C VAL A 7 -6.32 -4.00 2.46
N GLU A 8 -6.20 -4.87 1.45
CA GLU A 8 -6.09 -4.46 0.05
C GLU A 8 -7.34 -3.72 -0.45
N LEU A 9 -8.53 -4.16 -0.04
CA LEU A 9 -9.80 -3.49 -0.35
C LEU A 9 -9.81 -2.03 0.09
N ARG A 10 -9.13 -1.67 1.20
CA ARG A 10 -9.01 -0.27 1.64
C ARG A 10 -8.16 0.55 0.67
N GLY A 11 -7.11 -0.06 0.11
CA GLY A 11 -6.33 0.55 -0.96
C GLY A 11 -7.19 0.78 -2.22
N TYR A 12 -8.03 -0.19 -2.58
CA TYR A 12 -8.93 -0.06 -3.73
C TYR A 12 -9.92 1.09 -3.53
N SER A 13 -10.58 1.14 -2.37
CA SER A 13 -11.52 2.22 -2.02
C SER A 13 -10.85 3.58 -2.10
N TYR A 14 -9.66 3.75 -1.50
CA TYR A 14 -8.95 5.02 -1.50
C TYR A 14 -8.73 5.59 -2.91
N TYR A 15 -8.21 4.75 -3.82
CA TYR A 15 -7.91 5.16 -5.19
C TYR A 15 -9.19 5.31 -6.02
N SER A 16 -10.16 4.40 -5.86
CA SER A 16 -11.44 4.45 -6.57
C SER A 16 -12.25 5.71 -6.25
N GLU A 17 -12.31 6.12 -4.98
CA GLU A 17 -12.97 7.36 -4.54
C GLU A 17 -12.34 8.62 -5.14
N ARG A 18 -11.08 8.54 -5.62
CA ARG A 18 -10.35 9.62 -6.29
C ARG A 18 -10.44 9.54 -7.81
N GLY A 19 -11.30 8.65 -8.33
CA GLY A 19 -11.55 8.47 -9.75
C GLY A 19 -10.49 7.63 -10.46
N TYR A 20 -9.69 6.85 -9.74
CA TYR A 20 -8.78 5.89 -10.37
C TYR A 20 -9.53 4.59 -10.70
N ARG A 21 -9.18 3.98 -11.82
CA ARG A 21 -9.53 2.60 -12.16
C ARG A 21 -8.54 1.65 -11.49
N ILE A 22 -9.06 0.61 -10.84
CA ILE A 22 -8.25 -0.42 -10.18
C ILE A 22 -8.01 -1.57 -11.16
N LEU A 23 -6.74 -1.93 -11.39
CA LEU A 23 -6.34 -3.09 -12.16
C LEU A 23 -5.70 -4.11 -11.21
N VAL A 24 -6.38 -5.25 -11.04
CA VAL A 24 -5.92 -6.35 -10.19
C VAL A 24 -5.08 -7.32 -11.03
N PRO A 25 -3.87 -7.70 -10.58
CA PRO A 25 -3.04 -8.64 -11.32
C PRO A 25 -3.71 -10.02 -11.38
N LEU A 26 -3.63 -10.67 -12.55
CA LEU A 26 -4.21 -12.01 -12.77
C LEU A 26 -3.33 -13.14 -12.19
N VAL A 27 -2.07 -12.83 -11.91
CA VAL A 27 -1.08 -13.75 -11.36
C VAL A 27 -0.39 -13.10 -10.17
N ASP A 28 0.11 -13.91 -9.25
CA ASP A 28 0.87 -13.40 -8.11
C ASP A 28 2.14 -12.68 -8.61
N VAL A 29 2.28 -11.41 -8.25
CA VAL A 29 3.34 -10.52 -8.71
C VAL A 29 4.11 -9.99 -7.50
N SER A 30 5.42 -10.22 -7.47
CA SER A 30 6.26 -9.66 -6.42
C SER A 30 6.39 -8.14 -6.61
N GLY A 31 5.97 -7.36 -5.61
CA GLY A 31 6.34 -5.94 -5.48
C GLY A 31 5.21 -4.91 -5.58
N TYR A 32 3.98 -5.32 -5.90
CA TYR A 32 2.78 -4.49 -5.81
C TYR A 32 1.53 -5.37 -5.70
N ASP A 33 0.46 -4.84 -5.12
CA ASP A 33 -0.78 -5.60 -4.91
C ASP A 33 -1.80 -5.26 -6.01
N PHE A 34 -1.78 -4.02 -6.52
CA PHE A 34 -2.59 -3.60 -7.66
C PHE A 34 -1.98 -2.41 -8.40
N VAL A 35 -2.56 -2.06 -9.55
CA VAL A 35 -2.26 -0.83 -10.27
C VAL A 35 -3.47 0.10 -10.25
N ALA A 36 -3.25 1.37 -9.91
CA ALA A 36 -4.24 2.43 -10.06
C ALA A 36 -3.97 3.21 -11.34
N GLU A 37 -4.96 3.30 -12.21
CA GLU A 37 -4.89 4.07 -13.46
C GLU A 37 -5.83 5.28 -13.40
N LYS A 38 -5.35 6.44 -13.84
CA LYS A 38 -6.17 7.61 -14.05
C LYS A 38 -5.57 8.47 -15.15
N ASP A 39 -6.39 8.84 -16.13
CA ASP A 39 -6.00 9.73 -17.24
C ASP A 39 -4.72 9.25 -17.96
N GLY A 40 -4.57 7.93 -18.13
CA GLY A 40 -3.40 7.31 -18.77
C GLY A 40 -2.15 7.20 -17.89
N THR A 41 -2.21 7.66 -16.63
CA THR A 41 -1.13 7.50 -15.65
C THR A 41 -1.33 6.23 -14.84
N PHE A 42 -0.30 5.39 -14.75
CA PHE A 42 -0.33 4.10 -14.04
C PHE A 42 0.57 4.14 -12.81
N ILE A 43 -0.01 3.83 -11.64
CA ILE A 43 0.69 3.79 -10.36
C ILE A 43 0.63 2.37 -9.82
N ARG A 44 1.80 1.76 -9.59
CA ARG A 44 1.89 0.48 -8.87
C ARG A 44 1.76 0.73 -7.37
N VAL A 45 0.83 0.05 -6.72
CA VAL A 45 0.49 0.27 -5.31
C VAL A 45 0.79 -0.99 -4.51
N ASN A 46 1.50 -0.84 -3.39
CA ASN A 46 1.65 -1.87 -2.38
C ASN A 46 1.02 -1.38 -1.08
N VAL A 47 -0.01 -2.07 -0.63
CA VAL A 47 -0.78 -1.77 0.57
C VAL A 47 -0.14 -2.46 1.76
N LYS A 48 0.13 -1.67 2.79
CA LYS A 48 0.66 -2.19 4.06
C LYS A 48 -0.20 -1.74 5.21
N ARG A 49 -0.41 -2.66 6.15
CA ARG A 49 -0.97 -2.30 7.45
C ARG A 49 0.14 -1.73 8.33
N ALA A 50 -0.01 -0.47 8.75
CA ALA A 50 0.87 0.12 9.74
C ALA A 50 0.63 -0.50 11.13
N GLY A 51 1.71 -0.74 11.85
CA GLY A 51 1.69 -1.07 13.28
C GLY A 51 2.01 0.17 14.12
N LEU A 52 1.82 0.08 15.44
CA LEU A 52 2.33 1.08 16.36
C LEU A 52 3.78 0.75 16.74
N LYS A 53 4.65 1.76 16.74
CA LYS A 53 6.03 1.71 17.23
C LYS A 53 6.07 1.57 18.75
N SER A 54 5.11 2.18 19.44
CA SER A 54 4.87 2.02 20.87
C SER A 54 3.38 1.87 21.14
N LYS A 55 3.01 0.88 21.97
CA LYS A 55 1.61 0.66 22.38
C LYS A 55 1.06 1.82 23.21
N ASP A 56 1.94 2.52 23.93
CA ASP A 56 1.57 3.60 24.85
C ASP A 56 1.47 4.97 24.14
N ASN A 57 1.84 5.02 22.86
CA ASN A 57 1.73 6.22 22.04
C ASN A 57 0.89 5.93 20.78
N PRO A 58 -0.42 6.27 20.80
CA PRO A 58 -1.34 6.01 19.68
C PRO A 58 -0.93 6.64 18.35
N ASN A 59 -0.08 7.68 18.36
CA ASN A 59 0.37 8.39 17.16
C ASN A 59 1.76 7.94 16.69
N SER A 60 2.19 6.74 17.07
CA SER A 60 3.52 6.22 16.79
C SER A 60 3.55 5.23 15.62
N TRP A 61 2.84 5.50 14.53
CA TRP A 61 2.75 4.57 13.40
C TRP A 61 4.11 4.23 12.79
N SER A 62 4.29 2.96 12.43
CA SER A 62 5.46 2.47 11.71
C SER A 62 5.07 1.40 10.69
N ILE A 63 5.75 1.43 9.56
CA ILE A 63 5.61 0.45 8.49
C ILE A 63 6.95 -0.27 8.37
N ALA A 64 6.94 -1.59 8.60
CA ALA A 64 8.13 -2.38 8.39
C ALA A 64 8.46 -2.42 6.90
N ARG A 65 9.72 -2.10 6.57
CA ARG A 65 10.26 -2.41 5.26
C ARG A 65 10.36 -3.93 5.15
N ALA A 66 9.96 -4.51 4.02
CA ALA A 66 10.09 -5.96 3.83
C ALA A 66 11.58 -6.33 3.96
N SER A 67 11.89 -7.33 4.78
CA SER A 67 13.25 -7.84 5.02
C SER A 67 13.69 -8.67 3.82
N GLY A 68 14.06 -8.00 2.73
CA GLY A 68 14.75 -8.59 1.60
C GLY A 68 15.94 -7.71 1.26
N SER A 69 17.06 -8.31 0.87
CA SER A 69 18.32 -7.67 0.49
C SER A 69 18.22 -6.84 -0.80
N PHE A 70 17.15 -6.06 -0.96
CA PHE A 70 17.06 -5.06 -2.01
C PHE A 70 17.96 -3.89 -1.60
N LYS A 71 19.10 -3.77 -2.29
CA LYS A 71 19.86 -2.52 -2.36
C LYS A 71 18.97 -1.49 -3.07
N VAL A 72 18.09 -0.86 -2.31
CA VAL A 72 17.25 0.21 -2.86
C VAL A 72 18.17 1.42 -2.98
N GLY A 73 18.41 1.85 -4.22
CA GLY A 73 18.82 3.22 -4.49
C GLY A 73 17.82 4.17 -3.81
N LYS A 74 18.12 5.47 -3.73
CA LYS A 74 17.18 6.45 -3.17
C LYS A 74 15.92 6.62 -4.04
N ASP A 75 15.16 5.57 -4.27
CA ASP A 75 13.88 5.65 -4.93
C ASP A 75 12.92 6.32 -3.94
N VAL A 76 12.45 7.50 -4.32
CA VAL A 76 11.42 8.24 -3.63
C VAL A 76 10.16 7.37 -3.64
N VAL A 77 9.88 6.70 -2.52
CA VAL A 77 8.62 5.98 -2.32
C VAL A 77 7.60 7.01 -1.87
N ASN A 78 6.61 7.30 -2.71
CA ASN A 78 5.44 8.06 -2.26
C ASN A 78 4.64 7.15 -1.32
N ILE A 79 4.66 7.50 -0.03
CA ILE A 79 3.90 6.80 1.00
C ILE A 79 2.73 7.69 1.37
N ASP A 80 1.54 7.24 1.03
CA ASP A 80 0.34 7.85 1.53
C ASP A 80 -0.21 7.01 2.70
N VAL A 81 -0.59 7.68 3.77
CA VAL A 81 -1.15 7.05 4.97
C VAL A 81 -2.61 7.47 5.09
N TYR A 82 -3.50 6.47 5.19
CA TYR A 82 -4.91 6.72 5.45
C TYR A 82 -5.28 6.09 6.78
N LEU A 83 -5.83 6.90 7.66
CA LEU A 83 -6.44 6.43 8.90
C LEU A 83 -7.78 5.80 8.53
N ALA A 84 -8.06 4.65 9.14
CA ALA A 84 -9.30 3.92 8.98
C ALA A 84 -10.07 3.87 10.29
#